data_AF-A0A6L7U5Y6-F1
#
_entry.id   AF-A0A6L7U5Y6-F1
#
_cell.length_a   1.000
_cell.length_b   1.000
_cell.length_c   1.000
_cell.angle_alpha   90.00
_cell.angle_beta   90.00
_cell.angle_gamma   90.00
#
_symmetry.space_group_name_H-M   'P 1'
#
loop_
_entity.id
_entity.type
_entity.pdbx_description
1 polymer ?
#
loop_
_entity_poly.entity_id
_entity_poly.type
_entity_poly.pdbx_seq_one_letter_code
_entity_poly.pdbx_strand_id
1 'polypeptide(L)'
;MAERSRANLLSLVEERVKEPEVLATFNLRESLVQPAEIKAFADVEGAVASFHSWLTPGFLVRPQSANAAISGIRTALLGSLWVIAITICFSVPLGIGAAIYLEEFSTRNWFGRIVETNINNLAGVPSIIYGMLGLVIFVRALTQITSGSLFGTVSADEASGRTILSAGLTLGLLILPVIIINGQEAIRAVPDSLREAAYGVGCTRWQCVRWHVLPMAVPAILTGAILAVSRALGETAPLVVIGAATFISVDPTSPFAKFTVLPIQIYQWTARPQAEFRNIAAAAILVLLALLLVTNATAVLLRNRAESQRM
;
A
#
# COMPACT_ATOMS: atom_id res chain seq x y z
N MET A 1 -1.50 -30.22 19.57
CA MET A 1 -2.25 -29.19 20.31
C MET A 1 -1.24 -28.32 21.03
N ALA A 2 -0.99 -27.09 20.56
CA ALA A 2 -0.02 -26.20 21.20
C ALA A 2 -0.55 -25.74 22.57
N GLU A 3 0.26 -25.83 23.63
CA GLU A 3 -0.06 -25.31 24.95
C GLU A 3 -0.39 -23.81 24.85
N ARG A 4 -1.68 -23.48 25.02
CA ARG A 4 -2.11 -22.08 25.08
C ARG A 4 -1.70 -21.52 26.43
N SER A 5 -0.74 -20.59 26.44
CA SER A 5 -0.34 -19.83 27.63
C SER A 5 -1.57 -19.32 28.41
N ARG A 6 -1.52 -19.38 29.74
CA ARG A 6 -2.59 -18.95 30.66
C ARG A 6 -3.09 -17.53 30.36
N ALA A 7 -2.24 -16.64 29.87
CA ALA A 7 -2.60 -15.30 29.45
C ALA A 7 -3.54 -15.28 28.22
N ASN A 8 -3.32 -16.18 27.26
CA ASN A 8 -4.20 -16.34 26.09
C ASN A 8 -5.55 -16.95 26.47
N LEU A 9 -5.58 -17.84 27.47
CA LEU A 9 -6.84 -18.40 27.97
C LEU A 9 -7.66 -17.36 28.73
N LEU A 10 -7.02 -16.55 29.57
CA LEU A 10 -7.70 -15.44 30.27
C LEU A 10 -8.26 -14.40 29.31
N SER A 11 -7.48 -14.00 28.28
CA SER A 11 -8.00 -13.06 27.27
C SER A 11 -9.17 -13.63 26.48
N LEU A 12 -9.16 -14.95 26.18
CA LEU A 12 -10.28 -15.62 25.51
C LEU A 12 -11.52 -15.73 26.40
N VAL A 13 -11.35 -15.91 27.71
CA VAL A 13 -12.47 -15.94 28.67
C VAL A 13 -13.07 -14.54 28.84
N GLU A 14 -12.25 -13.50 28.95
CA GLU A 14 -12.74 -12.12 28.97
C GLU A 14 -13.45 -11.75 27.66
N GLU A 15 -12.91 -12.20 26.53
CA GLU A 15 -13.47 -11.94 25.20
C GLU A 15 -14.80 -12.67 24.94
N ARG A 16 -14.90 -13.97 25.30
CA ARG A 16 -16.03 -14.83 24.90
C ARG A 16 -17.03 -15.14 26.01
N VAL A 17 -16.70 -14.89 27.27
CA VAL A 17 -17.56 -15.22 28.42
C VAL A 17 -18.07 -13.97 29.12
N LYS A 18 -17.25 -12.91 29.22
CA LYS A 18 -17.66 -11.65 29.85
C LYS A 18 -18.28 -10.64 28.88
N GLU A 19 -17.98 -10.74 27.58
CA GLU A 19 -18.46 -9.82 26.52
C GLU A 19 -18.58 -8.36 26.99
N PRO A 20 -17.48 -7.73 27.47
CA PRO A 20 -17.55 -6.41 28.07
C PRO A 20 -18.10 -5.39 27.07
N GLU A 21 -19.22 -4.77 27.43
CA GLU A 21 -19.82 -3.68 26.67
C GLU A 21 -19.21 -2.36 27.10
N VAL A 22 -18.74 -1.58 26.13
CA VAL A 22 -18.19 -0.25 26.38
C VAL A 22 -19.36 0.73 26.50
N LEU A 23 -19.69 1.12 27.73
CA LEU A 23 -20.80 2.03 28.01
C LEU A 23 -20.55 3.46 27.49
N ALA A 24 -19.32 3.95 27.62
CA ALA A 24 -18.90 5.25 27.12
C ALA A 24 -17.37 5.29 26.91
N THR A 25 -16.91 6.12 25.99
CA THR A 25 -15.48 6.43 25.81
C THR A 25 -15.27 7.93 25.98
N PHE A 26 -14.34 8.30 26.86
CA PHE A 26 -13.98 9.68 27.13
C PHE A 26 -12.61 9.99 26.55
N ASN A 27 -12.45 11.17 25.96
CA ASN A 27 -11.17 11.59 25.40
C ASN A 27 -10.21 12.04 26.50
N LEU A 28 -8.91 12.18 26.18
CA LEU A 28 -7.89 12.62 27.14
C LEU A 28 -8.25 13.97 27.79
N ARG A 29 -8.77 14.92 27.00
CA ARG A 29 -9.19 16.24 27.52
C ARG A 29 -10.33 16.12 28.52
N GLU A 30 -11.37 15.35 28.20
CA GLU A 30 -12.52 15.12 29.10
C GLU A 30 -12.07 14.42 30.38
N SER A 31 -11.17 13.44 30.25
CA SER A 31 -10.59 12.71 31.38
C SER A 31 -9.80 13.62 32.35
N LEU A 32 -9.16 14.67 31.83
CA LEU A 32 -8.39 15.63 32.62
C LEU A 32 -9.25 16.78 33.18
N VAL A 33 -10.25 17.25 32.42
CA VAL A 33 -11.05 18.43 32.76
C VAL A 33 -12.31 18.08 33.55
N GLN A 34 -12.89 16.91 33.31
CA GLN A 34 -14.15 16.45 33.92
C GLN A 34 -14.02 15.10 34.66
N PRO A 35 -13.03 14.91 35.56
CA PRO A 35 -12.84 13.64 36.24
C PRO A 35 -13.99 13.29 37.20
N ALA A 36 -14.71 14.29 37.71
CA ALA A 36 -15.84 14.09 38.62
C ALA A 36 -17.06 13.50 37.89
N GLU A 37 -17.35 13.98 36.69
CA GLU A 37 -18.47 13.48 35.86
C GLU A 37 -18.22 12.04 35.40
N ILE A 38 -16.99 11.71 35.04
CA ILE A 38 -16.61 10.35 34.63
C ILE A 38 -16.71 9.36 35.79
N LYS A 39 -16.27 9.77 37.00
CA LYS A 39 -16.41 8.94 38.20
C LYS A 39 -17.88 8.74 38.58
N ALA A 40 -18.70 9.78 38.46
CA ALA A 40 -20.14 9.67 38.70
C ALA A 40 -20.83 8.77 37.67
N PHE A 41 -20.41 8.82 36.40
CA PHE A 41 -20.91 7.91 35.36
C PHE A 41 -20.45 6.46 35.57
N ALA A 42 -19.25 6.26 36.12
CA ALA A 42 -18.70 4.95 36.42
C ALA A 42 -19.25 4.32 37.72
N ASP A 43 -20.03 5.07 38.52
CA ASP A 43 -20.69 4.59 39.74
C ASP A 43 -21.95 3.76 39.43
N VAL A 44 -21.80 2.83 38.48
CA VAL A 44 -22.79 1.83 38.08
C VAL A 44 -22.25 0.47 38.50
N GLU A 45 -23.09 -0.36 39.11
CA GLU A 45 -22.68 -1.65 39.66
C GLU A 45 -22.05 -2.54 38.57
N GLY A 46 -20.77 -2.88 38.75
CA GLY A 46 -20.00 -3.69 37.79
C GLY A 46 -19.27 -2.91 36.69
N ALA A 47 -19.42 -1.59 36.58
CA ALA A 47 -18.66 -0.76 35.65
C ALA A 47 -17.26 -0.46 36.21
N VAL A 48 -16.24 -0.55 35.36
CA VAL A 48 -14.86 -0.22 35.72
C VAL A 48 -14.32 0.82 34.74
N ALA A 49 -14.01 2.01 35.25
CA ALA A 49 -13.28 3.01 34.49
C ALA A 49 -11.81 2.56 34.37
N SER A 50 -11.35 2.31 33.15
CA SER A 50 -9.96 1.94 32.87
C SER A 50 -9.38 2.80 31.76
N PHE A 51 -8.09 3.11 31.87
CA PHE A 51 -7.37 3.73 30.77
C PHE A 51 -7.10 2.68 29.69
N HIS A 52 -7.59 2.93 28.48
CA HIS A 52 -7.39 2.04 27.34
C HIS A 52 -6.51 2.72 26.28
N SER A 53 -5.33 2.17 26.03
CA SER A 53 -4.53 2.55 24.87
C SER A 53 -4.98 1.74 23.66
N TRP A 54 -5.36 2.42 22.58
CA TRP A 54 -5.76 1.76 21.33
C TRP A 54 -4.57 1.29 20.50
N LEU A 55 -3.40 1.90 20.67
CA LEU A 55 -2.16 1.48 20.03
C LEU A 55 -1.39 0.56 20.99
N THR A 56 -1.58 -0.74 20.82
CA THR A 56 -0.89 -1.79 21.60
C THR A 56 -0.14 -2.75 20.69
N PRO A 57 0.88 -3.48 21.18
CA PRO A 57 1.48 -4.58 20.41
C PRO A 57 0.44 -5.60 19.95
N GLY A 58 -0.61 -5.82 20.76
CA GLY A 58 -1.74 -6.69 20.39
C GLY A 58 -2.52 -6.17 19.18
N PHE A 59 -2.74 -4.87 19.07
CA PHE A 59 -3.43 -4.24 17.92
C PHE A 59 -2.74 -4.56 16.58
N LEU A 60 -1.40 -4.62 16.57
CA LEU A 60 -0.62 -4.93 15.36
C LEU A 60 -0.71 -6.40 14.94
N VAL A 61 -0.93 -7.31 15.89
CA VAL A 61 -0.83 -8.77 15.68
C VAL A 61 -2.21 -9.45 15.66
N ARG A 62 -3.26 -8.79 16.17
CA ARG A 62 -4.63 -9.29 16.11
C ARG A 62 -5.25 -9.07 14.72
N PRO A 63 -6.09 -10.00 14.25
CA PRO A 63 -6.88 -9.79 13.04
C PRO A 63 -8.02 -8.80 13.29
N GLN A 64 -8.66 -8.36 12.22
CA GLN A 64 -9.87 -7.55 12.29
C GLN A 64 -10.99 -8.30 13.04
N SER A 65 -11.64 -7.62 13.98
CA SER A 65 -12.81 -8.09 14.73
C SER A 65 -13.97 -7.10 14.61
N ALA A 66 -15.20 -7.60 14.79
CA ALA A 66 -16.42 -6.81 14.85
C ALA A 66 -16.54 -5.99 16.15
N ASN A 67 -15.86 -6.42 17.23
CA ASN A 67 -15.75 -5.64 18.46
C ASN A 67 -14.47 -4.78 18.39
N ALA A 68 -14.62 -3.46 18.56
CA ALA A 68 -13.53 -2.51 18.43
C ALA A 68 -12.44 -2.69 19.51
N ALA A 69 -12.81 -3.06 20.74
CA ALA A 69 -11.88 -3.24 21.86
C ALA A 69 -10.83 -4.34 21.65
N ILE A 70 -11.14 -5.33 20.80
CA ILE A 70 -10.26 -6.47 20.50
C ILE A 70 -9.78 -6.50 19.05
N SER A 71 -10.26 -5.58 18.21
CA SER A 71 -9.93 -5.52 16.79
C SER A 71 -8.47 -5.16 16.58
N GLY A 72 -7.82 -5.79 15.60
CA GLY A 72 -6.48 -5.43 15.16
C GLY A 72 -6.38 -5.19 13.65
N ILE A 73 -5.18 -4.86 13.20
CA ILE A 73 -4.89 -4.45 11.82
C ILE A 73 -3.96 -5.42 11.09
N ARG A 74 -3.63 -6.58 11.68
CA ARG A 74 -2.66 -7.52 11.11
C ARG A 74 -2.98 -7.90 9.66
N THR A 75 -4.23 -8.25 9.40
CA THR A 75 -4.69 -8.70 8.08
C THR A 75 -4.53 -7.61 7.02
N ALA A 76 -4.89 -6.37 7.36
CA ALA A 76 -4.71 -5.22 6.48
C ALA A 76 -3.25 -4.79 6.32
N LEU A 77 -2.44 -4.89 7.38
CA LEU A 77 -1.02 -4.58 7.33
C LEU A 77 -0.30 -5.52 6.36
N LEU A 78 -0.53 -6.83 6.50
CA LEU A 78 0.01 -7.84 5.58
C LEU A 78 -0.53 -7.65 4.16
N GLY A 79 -1.83 -7.38 4.00
CA GLY A 79 -2.43 -7.09 2.71
C GLY A 79 -1.81 -5.87 2.02
N SER A 80 -1.59 -4.77 2.76
CA SER A 80 -0.90 -3.58 2.28
C SER A 80 0.52 -3.88 1.79
N LEU A 81 1.28 -4.66 2.56
CA LEU A 81 2.65 -5.05 2.19
C LEU A 81 2.67 -5.88 0.91
N TRP A 82 1.80 -6.88 0.80
CA TRP A 82 1.68 -7.71 -0.40
C TRP A 82 1.28 -6.91 -1.65
N VAL A 83 0.26 -6.05 -1.52
CA VAL A 83 -0.20 -5.20 -2.62
C VAL A 83 0.93 -4.30 -3.10
N ILE A 84 1.64 -3.64 -2.18
CA ILE A 84 2.74 -2.73 -2.53
C ILE A 84 3.94 -3.47 -3.12
N ALA A 85 4.27 -4.65 -2.63
CA ALA A 85 5.33 -5.47 -3.22
C ALA A 85 5.03 -5.76 -4.69
N ILE A 86 3.79 -6.17 -5.01
CA ILE A 86 3.36 -6.41 -6.39
C ILE A 86 3.37 -5.11 -7.20
N THR A 87 2.86 -4.00 -6.65
CA THR A 87 2.88 -2.69 -7.29
C THR A 87 4.30 -2.27 -7.67
N ILE A 88 5.28 -2.40 -6.76
CA ILE A 88 6.68 -2.07 -7.01
C ILE A 88 7.26 -2.98 -8.10
N CYS A 89 7.12 -4.31 -7.95
CA CYS A 89 7.66 -5.29 -8.88
C CYS A 89 7.12 -5.12 -10.31
N PHE A 90 5.89 -4.64 -10.46
CA PHE A 90 5.29 -4.38 -11.76
C PHE A 90 5.64 -2.99 -12.31
N SER A 91 5.36 -1.94 -11.55
CA SER A 91 5.38 -0.56 -12.08
C SER A 91 6.78 0.03 -12.20
N VAL A 92 7.71 -0.33 -11.30
CA VAL A 92 9.06 0.25 -11.30
C VAL A 92 9.87 -0.25 -12.51
N PRO A 93 10.01 -1.57 -12.76
CA PRO A 93 10.76 -2.03 -13.94
C PRO A 93 10.12 -1.58 -15.25
N LEU A 94 8.79 -1.65 -15.34
CA LEU A 94 8.06 -1.27 -16.55
C LEU A 94 8.16 0.24 -16.81
N GLY A 95 8.01 1.07 -15.77
CA GLY A 95 8.07 2.52 -15.88
C GLY A 95 9.47 3.02 -16.23
N ILE A 96 10.50 2.47 -15.59
CA ILE A 96 11.91 2.79 -15.90
C ILE A 96 12.26 2.34 -17.32
N GLY A 97 11.85 1.13 -17.70
CA GLY A 97 12.07 0.61 -19.06
C GLY A 97 11.40 1.49 -20.13
N ALA A 98 10.17 1.91 -19.90
CA ALA A 98 9.45 2.83 -20.78
C ALA A 98 10.12 4.21 -20.85
N ALA A 99 10.57 4.76 -19.71
CA ALA A 99 11.30 6.03 -19.68
C ALA A 99 12.61 5.97 -20.48
N ILE A 100 13.39 4.91 -20.31
CA ILE A 100 14.63 4.69 -21.09
C ILE A 100 14.29 4.57 -22.58
N TYR A 101 13.27 3.80 -22.93
CA TYR A 101 12.89 3.64 -24.33
C TYR A 101 12.45 4.97 -24.95
N LEU A 102 11.59 5.74 -24.28
CA LEU A 102 11.06 6.99 -24.81
C LEU A 102 12.12 8.07 -24.94
N GLU A 103 13.01 8.21 -23.96
CA GLU A 103 14.03 9.27 -23.98
C GLU A 103 15.27 8.88 -24.79
N GLU A 104 15.74 7.64 -24.67
CA GLU A 104 17.02 7.20 -25.23
C GLU A 104 16.90 6.29 -26.46
N PHE A 105 15.72 5.86 -26.88
CA PHE A 105 15.59 5.00 -28.07
C PHE A 105 14.56 5.50 -29.08
N SER A 106 13.47 6.10 -28.60
CA SER A 106 12.44 6.63 -29.47
C SER A 106 13.04 7.71 -30.35
N THR A 107 12.95 7.51 -31.67
CA THR A 107 13.06 8.62 -32.59
C THR A 107 11.88 9.56 -32.29
N ARG A 108 12.03 10.88 -32.45
CA ARG A 108 10.95 11.87 -32.30
C ARG A 108 9.86 11.73 -33.39
N ASN A 109 9.40 10.50 -33.60
CA ASN A 109 8.40 10.11 -34.55
C ASN A 109 7.00 10.38 -33.96
N TRP A 110 5.99 10.34 -34.82
CA TRP A 110 4.61 10.62 -34.43
C TRP A 110 4.10 9.64 -33.36
N PHE A 111 4.57 8.39 -33.36
CA PHE A 111 4.19 7.37 -32.40
C PHE A 111 4.68 7.70 -30.97
N GLY A 112 5.95 8.06 -30.82
CA GLY A 112 6.52 8.48 -29.52
C GLY A 112 5.76 9.66 -28.93
N ARG A 113 5.43 10.66 -29.75
CA ARG A 113 4.61 11.82 -29.32
C ARG A 113 3.22 11.42 -28.86
N ILE A 114 2.57 10.48 -29.55
CA ILE A 114 1.25 9.97 -29.13
C ILE A 114 1.37 9.25 -27.78
N VAL A 115 2.38 8.39 -27.61
CA VAL A 115 2.59 7.65 -26.36
C VAL A 115 2.84 8.61 -25.20
N GLU A 116 3.74 9.58 -25.36
CA GLU A 116 4.02 10.61 -24.35
C GLU A 116 2.78 11.43 -24.01
N THR A 117 2.00 11.83 -25.01
CA THR A 117 0.75 12.58 -24.79
C THR A 117 -0.25 11.75 -23.98
N ASN A 118 -0.38 10.46 -24.28
CA ASN A 118 -1.25 9.55 -23.53
C ASN A 118 -0.76 9.34 -22.09
N ILE A 119 0.55 9.20 -21.87
CA ILE A 119 1.13 9.09 -20.52
C ILE A 119 0.83 10.35 -19.70
N ASN A 120 1.02 11.53 -20.27
CA ASN A 120 0.71 12.80 -19.62
C ASN A 120 -0.79 12.93 -19.30
N ASN A 121 -1.66 12.53 -20.24
CA ASN A 121 -3.11 12.53 -20.02
C ASN A 121 -3.50 11.55 -18.89
N LEU A 122 -2.89 10.36 -18.87
CA LEU A 122 -3.12 9.35 -17.84
C LEU A 122 -2.72 9.83 -16.44
N ALA A 123 -1.64 10.62 -16.32
CA ALA A 123 -1.23 11.20 -15.04
C ALA A 123 -2.29 12.13 -14.41
N GLY A 124 -3.17 12.73 -15.25
CA GLY A 124 -4.28 13.59 -14.80
C GLY A 124 -5.60 12.85 -14.51
N VAL A 125 -5.68 11.54 -14.78
CA VAL A 125 -6.92 10.76 -14.61
C VAL A 125 -7.23 10.53 -13.12
N PRO A 126 -8.49 10.72 -12.66
CA PRO A 126 -8.88 10.42 -11.29
C PRO A 126 -8.63 8.94 -10.91
N SER A 127 -8.17 8.69 -9.67
CA SER A 127 -7.77 7.34 -9.24
C SER A 127 -8.91 6.31 -9.26
N ILE A 128 -10.18 6.74 -9.13
CA ILE A 128 -11.34 5.85 -9.22
C ILE A 128 -11.47 5.18 -10.60
N ILE A 129 -11.08 5.88 -11.68
CA ILE A 129 -11.14 5.36 -13.05
C ILE A 129 -10.14 4.23 -13.23
N TYR A 130 -8.96 4.33 -12.61
CA TYR A 130 -8.01 3.21 -12.56
C TYR A 130 -8.59 2.01 -11.83
N GLY A 131 -9.38 2.21 -10.77
CA GLY A 131 -10.12 1.14 -10.10
C GLY A 131 -11.11 0.42 -11.02
N MET A 132 -11.89 1.19 -11.80
CA MET A 132 -12.82 0.63 -12.78
C MET A 132 -12.10 -0.13 -13.89
N LEU A 133 -11.01 0.43 -14.39
CA LEU A 133 -10.16 -0.21 -15.41
C LEU A 133 -9.53 -1.50 -14.87
N GLY A 134 -9.01 -1.49 -13.64
CA GLY A 134 -8.48 -2.66 -12.98
C GLY A 134 -9.53 -3.74 -12.73
N LEU A 135 -10.76 -3.35 -12.38
CA LEU A 135 -11.88 -4.28 -12.27
C LEU A 135 -12.19 -4.96 -13.61
N VAL A 136 -12.23 -4.20 -14.71
CA VAL A 136 -12.52 -4.78 -16.03
C VAL A 136 -11.38 -5.66 -16.52
N ILE A 137 -10.13 -5.18 -16.43
CA ILE A 137 -8.97 -5.86 -16.97
C ILE A 137 -8.50 -6.99 -16.04
N PHE A 138 -8.14 -6.70 -14.80
CA PHE A 138 -7.48 -7.68 -13.92
C PHE A 138 -8.47 -8.58 -13.21
N VAL A 139 -9.61 -8.06 -12.76
CA VAL A 139 -10.59 -8.85 -12.01
C VAL A 139 -11.52 -9.66 -12.91
N ARG A 140 -11.85 -9.18 -14.12
CA ARG A 140 -12.78 -9.84 -15.04
C ARG A 140 -12.10 -10.48 -16.24
N ALA A 141 -11.38 -9.70 -17.06
CA ALA A 141 -10.77 -10.22 -18.28
C ALA A 141 -9.61 -11.19 -18.00
N LEU A 142 -8.76 -10.88 -17.02
CA LEU A 142 -7.60 -11.69 -16.65
C LEU A 142 -7.84 -12.55 -15.40
N THR A 143 -9.10 -12.87 -15.07
CA THR A 143 -9.48 -13.69 -13.91
C THR A 143 -8.67 -14.98 -13.83
N GLN A 144 -8.42 -15.64 -14.97
CA GLN A 144 -7.70 -16.90 -14.98
C GLN A 144 -6.27 -16.78 -14.43
N ILE A 145 -5.61 -15.65 -14.67
CA ILE A 145 -4.27 -15.36 -14.18
C ILE A 145 -4.33 -14.83 -12.76
N THR A 146 -5.26 -13.90 -12.49
CA THR A 146 -5.28 -13.15 -11.24
C THR A 146 -5.92 -13.90 -10.07
N SER A 147 -6.75 -14.91 -10.35
CA SER A 147 -7.26 -15.86 -9.36
C SER A 147 -6.32 -17.05 -9.10
N GLY A 148 -5.31 -17.24 -9.96
CA GLY A 148 -4.42 -18.39 -9.92
C GLY A 148 -5.00 -19.69 -10.50
N SER A 149 -6.22 -19.67 -11.05
CA SER A 149 -6.83 -20.86 -11.68
C SER A 149 -5.98 -21.41 -12.84
N LEU A 150 -5.31 -20.53 -13.60
CA LEU A 150 -4.37 -20.93 -14.65
C LEU A 150 -3.20 -21.77 -14.13
N PHE A 151 -2.79 -21.54 -12.87
CA PHE A 151 -1.70 -22.26 -12.22
C PHE A 151 -2.20 -23.45 -11.38
N GLY A 152 -3.49 -23.78 -11.47
CA GLY A 152 -4.11 -24.87 -10.71
C GLY A 152 -4.19 -24.63 -9.20
N THR A 153 -3.99 -23.40 -8.73
CA THR A 153 -3.98 -23.09 -7.28
C THR A 153 -5.38 -23.00 -6.68
N VAL A 154 -6.40 -22.76 -7.51
CA VAL A 154 -7.80 -22.60 -7.12
C VAL A 154 -8.69 -23.29 -8.17
N SER A 155 -9.75 -23.96 -7.73
CA SER A 155 -10.75 -24.55 -8.60
C SER A 155 -11.50 -23.47 -9.40
N ALA A 156 -12.00 -23.82 -10.59
CA ALA A 156 -12.69 -22.87 -11.46
C ALA A 156 -13.93 -22.23 -10.79
N ASP A 157 -14.59 -22.97 -9.90
CA ASP A 157 -15.80 -22.50 -9.20
C ASP A 157 -15.50 -21.50 -8.06
N GLU A 158 -14.28 -21.50 -7.53
CA GLU A 158 -13.84 -20.57 -6.47
C GLU A 158 -12.97 -19.43 -7.01
N ALA A 159 -12.67 -19.43 -8.31
CA ALA A 159 -11.82 -18.46 -8.96
C ALA A 159 -12.43 -17.05 -8.93
N SER A 160 -11.93 -16.22 -8.01
CA SER A 160 -12.27 -14.80 -7.95
C SER A 160 -11.06 -13.96 -8.34
N GLY A 161 -11.22 -13.05 -9.31
CA GLY A 161 -10.16 -12.10 -9.68
C GLY A 161 -9.94 -10.97 -8.66
N ARG A 162 -10.71 -10.93 -7.56
CA ARG A 162 -10.59 -9.91 -6.50
C ARG A 162 -9.47 -10.24 -5.52
N THR A 163 -8.25 -10.25 -6.02
CA THR A 163 -7.07 -10.73 -5.31
C THR A 163 -6.04 -9.62 -5.09
N ILE A 164 -5.04 -9.91 -4.26
CA ILE A 164 -3.89 -9.02 -4.05
C ILE A 164 -3.19 -8.72 -5.37
N LEU A 165 -3.04 -9.72 -6.25
CA LEU A 165 -2.41 -9.51 -7.55
C LEU A 165 -3.17 -8.48 -8.40
N SER A 166 -4.50 -8.59 -8.51
CA SER A 166 -5.30 -7.59 -9.23
C SER A 166 -5.19 -6.19 -8.62
N ALA A 167 -5.17 -6.09 -7.30
CA ALA A 167 -5.00 -4.82 -6.60
C ALA A 167 -3.62 -4.19 -6.85
N GLY A 168 -2.56 -4.98 -6.70
CA GLY A 168 -1.18 -4.54 -6.92
C GLY A 168 -0.93 -4.10 -8.36
N LEU A 169 -1.47 -4.82 -9.34
CA LEU A 169 -1.41 -4.45 -10.75
C LEU A 169 -2.20 -3.18 -11.05
N THR A 170 -3.38 -3.01 -10.43
CA THR A 170 -4.19 -1.79 -10.63
C THR A 170 -3.52 -0.56 -10.06
N LEU A 171 -3.00 -0.63 -8.83
CA LEU A 171 -2.20 0.45 -8.27
C LEU A 171 -0.91 0.68 -9.08
N GLY A 172 -0.33 -0.39 -9.60
CA GLY A 172 0.79 -0.32 -10.53
C GLY A 172 0.48 0.51 -11.76
N LEU A 173 -0.66 0.28 -12.42
CA LEU A 173 -1.12 1.10 -13.55
C LEU A 173 -1.36 2.56 -13.14
N LEU A 174 -1.92 2.80 -11.95
CA LEU A 174 -2.18 4.15 -11.45
C LEU A 174 -0.89 4.96 -11.30
N ILE A 175 0.18 4.37 -10.77
CA ILE A 175 1.44 5.08 -10.54
C ILE A 175 2.42 5.01 -11.71
N LEU A 176 2.16 4.16 -12.70
CA LEU A 176 3.03 3.96 -13.85
C LEU A 176 3.33 5.27 -14.61
N PRO A 177 2.36 6.13 -14.94
CA PRO A 177 2.65 7.39 -15.64
C PRO A 177 3.60 8.30 -14.87
N VAL A 178 3.46 8.35 -13.53
CA VAL A 178 4.32 9.16 -12.66
C VAL A 178 5.76 8.64 -12.68
N ILE A 179 5.95 7.33 -12.65
CA ILE A 179 7.29 6.72 -12.74
C ILE A 179 7.92 7.01 -14.11
N ILE A 180 7.14 6.92 -15.19
CA ILE A 180 7.65 7.17 -16.55
C ILE A 180 8.09 8.64 -16.70
N ILE A 181 7.24 9.60 -16.31
CA ILE A 181 7.53 11.04 -16.43
C ILE A 181 8.78 11.40 -15.63
N ASN A 182 8.83 11.02 -14.35
CA ASN A 182 10.00 11.27 -13.50
C ASN A 182 11.26 10.58 -14.06
N GLY A 183 11.09 9.41 -14.68
CA GLY A 183 12.19 8.68 -15.34
C GLY A 183 12.74 9.43 -16.55
N GLN A 184 11.86 9.95 -17.41
CA GLN A 184 12.26 10.74 -18.58
C GLN A 184 12.98 12.02 -18.15
N GLU A 185 12.44 12.74 -17.16
CA GLU A 185 13.07 13.96 -16.62
C GLU A 185 14.46 13.68 -16.04
N ALA A 186 14.61 12.58 -15.29
CA ALA A 186 15.89 12.16 -14.74
C ALA A 186 16.92 11.85 -15.84
N ILE A 187 16.53 11.14 -16.89
CA ILE A 187 17.40 10.79 -18.02
C ILE A 187 17.77 12.04 -18.81
N ARG A 188 16.80 12.92 -19.06
CA ARG A 188 17.00 14.20 -19.77
C ARG A 188 17.95 15.15 -19.03
N ALA A 189 18.01 15.06 -17.70
CA ALA A 189 18.92 15.87 -16.90
C ALA A 189 20.40 15.48 -17.05
N VAL A 190 20.70 14.29 -17.59
CA VAL A 190 22.08 13.89 -17.89
C VAL A 190 22.63 14.76 -19.03
N PRO A 191 23.82 15.37 -18.91
CA PRO A 191 24.38 16.24 -19.94
C PRO A 191 24.65 15.51 -21.27
N ASP A 192 24.32 16.15 -22.39
CA ASP A 192 24.59 15.60 -23.72
C ASP A 192 26.09 15.45 -24.01
N SER A 193 26.95 16.29 -23.42
CA SER A 193 28.40 16.18 -23.56
C SER A 193 28.94 14.81 -23.12
N LEU A 194 28.30 14.17 -22.15
CA LEU A 194 28.65 12.84 -21.68
C LEU A 194 28.21 11.75 -22.67
N ARG A 195 27.08 11.94 -23.37
CA ARG A 195 26.66 11.07 -24.47
C ARG A 195 27.62 11.16 -25.66
N GLU A 196 27.94 12.39 -26.07
CA GLU A 196 28.86 12.65 -27.19
C GLU A 196 30.28 12.14 -26.89
N ALA A 197 30.78 12.29 -25.67
CA ALA A 197 32.07 11.73 -25.26
C ALA A 197 32.07 10.19 -25.33
N ALA A 198 30.99 9.54 -24.89
CA ALA A 198 30.85 8.08 -24.99
C ALA A 198 30.82 7.62 -26.46
N TYR A 199 30.11 8.33 -27.33
CA TYR A 199 30.12 8.05 -28.77
C TYR A 199 31.49 8.28 -29.40
N GLY A 200 32.22 9.32 -28.97
CA GLY A 200 33.57 9.63 -29.45
C GLY A 200 34.60 8.55 -29.17
N VAL A 201 34.42 7.75 -28.12
CA VAL A 201 35.27 6.57 -27.81
C VAL A 201 34.73 5.27 -28.41
N GLY A 202 33.69 5.34 -29.27
CA GLY A 202 33.13 4.19 -29.97
C GLY A 202 32.09 3.40 -29.19
N CYS A 203 31.51 3.94 -28.11
CA CYS A 203 30.40 3.25 -27.43
C CYS A 203 29.15 3.21 -28.33
N THR A 204 28.46 2.08 -28.35
CA THR A 204 27.10 1.98 -28.90
C THR A 204 26.09 2.74 -28.04
N ARG A 205 24.92 3.08 -28.59
CA ARG A 205 23.80 3.72 -27.87
C ARG A 205 23.43 2.97 -26.58
N TRP A 206 23.33 1.64 -26.64
CA TRP A 206 23.04 0.83 -25.45
C TRP A 206 24.18 0.87 -24.42
N GLN A 207 25.45 0.85 -24.86
CA GLN A 207 26.59 0.99 -23.94
C GLN A 207 26.61 2.37 -23.28
N CYS A 208 26.34 3.44 -24.02
CA CYS A 208 26.21 4.80 -23.47
C CYS A 208 25.13 4.84 -22.38
N VAL A 209 23.92 4.32 -22.68
CA VAL A 209 22.80 4.28 -21.74
C VAL A 209 23.13 3.45 -20.50
N ARG A 210 23.61 2.21 -20.68
CA ARG A 210 23.82 1.26 -19.60
C ARG A 210 24.96 1.65 -18.65
N TRP A 211 26.02 2.27 -19.17
CA TRP A 211 27.24 2.55 -18.41
C TRP A 211 27.38 3.99 -17.96
N HIS A 212 26.74 4.95 -18.62
CA HIS A 212 26.92 6.38 -18.31
C HIS A 212 25.60 7.06 -17.94
N VAL A 213 24.60 7.02 -18.82
CA VAL A 213 23.34 7.74 -18.61
C VAL A 213 22.54 7.16 -17.44
N LEU A 214 22.23 5.87 -17.48
CA LEU A 214 21.38 5.23 -16.47
C LEU A 214 22.02 5.31 -15.07
N PRO A 215 23.31 5.01 -14.86
CA PRO A 215 23.93 5.16 -13.55
C PRO A 215 23.84 6.58 -12.97
N MET A 216 23.96 7.61 -13.82
CA MET A 216 23.84 9.02 -13.42
C MET A 216 22.39 9.43 -13.13
N ALA A 217 21.41 8.88 -13.85
CA ALA A 217 19.99 9.18 -13.67
C ALA A 217 19.32 8.41 -12.51
N VAL A 218 19.85 7.23 -12.13
CA VAL A 218 19.28 6.33 -11.11
C VAL A 218 18.87 7.02 -9.79
N PRO A 219 19.67 7.92 -9.18
CA PRO A 219 19.28 8.67 -7.99
C PRO A 219 17.93 9.40 -8.11
N ALA A 220 17.75 10.11 -9.22
CA ALA A 220 16.54 10.87 -9.51
C ALA A 220 15.36 9.95 -9.85
N ILE A 221 15.61 8.90 -10.67
CA ILE A 221 14.61 7.88 -10.99
C ILE A 221 14.07 7.21 -9.70
N LEU A 222 14.98 6.78 -8.81
CA LEU A 222 14.61 6.12 -7.56
C LEU A 222 13.81 7.06 -6.65
N THR A 223 14.17 8.34 -6.60
CA THR A 223 13.41 9.33 -5.83
C THR A 223 11.99 9.47 -6.37
N GLY A 224 11.82 9.58 -7.69
CA GLY A 224 10.50 9.61 -8.33
C GLY A 224 9.68 8.35 -8.08
N ALA A 225 10.32 7.17 -8.13
CA ALA A 225 9.68 5.89 -7.85
C ALA A 225 9.23 5.78 -6.37
N ILE A 226 10.05 6.23 -5.42
CA ILE A 226 9.71 6.22 -3.98
C ILE A 226 8.46 7.07 -3.71
N LEU A 227 8.39 8.27 -4.28
CA LEU A 227 7.23 9.15 -4.13
C LEU A 227 5.96 8.55 -4.76
N ALA A 228 6.10 7.93 -5.92
CA ALA A 228 5.00 7.24 -6.59
C ALA A 228 4.45 6.07 -5.75
N VAL A 229 5.33 5.26 -5.16
CA VAL A 229 4.96 4.14 -4.27
C VAL A 229 4.31 4.64 -2.97
N SER A 230 4.83 5.74 -2.41
CA SER A 230 4.23 6.39 -1.23
C SER A 230 2.79 6.81 -1.49
N ARG A 231 2.53 7.37 -2.68
CA ARG A 231 1.18 7.70 -3.10
C ARG A 231 0.30 6.45 -3.17
N ALA A 232 0.77 5.38 -3.84
CA ALA A 232 0.01 4.12 -3.93
C ALA A 232 -0.34 3.51 -2.55
N LEU A 233 0.57 3.60 -1.56
CA LEU A 233 0.33 3.12 -0.19
C LEU A 233 -0.90 3.77 0.46
N GLY A 234 -1.20 5.03 0.09
CA GLY A 234 -2.35 5.79 0.60
C GLY A 234 -3.60 5.74 -0.28
N GLU A 235 -3.55 5.13 -1.47
CA GLU A 235 -4.70 5.10 -2.37
C GLU A 235 -5.79 4.13 -1.88
N THR A 236 -7.03 4.63 -1.79
CA THR A 236 -8.19 3.85 -1.32
C THR A 236 -9.23 3.64 -2.44
N ALA A 237 -9.53 4.70 -3.18
CA ALA A 237 -10.57 4.72 -4.21
C ALA A 237 -10.48 3.56 -5.23
N PRO A 238 -9.32 3.30 -5.89
CA PRO A 238 -9.26 2.22 -6.87
C PRO A 238 -9.50 0.83 -6.25
N LEU A 239 -9.02 0.61 -5.02
CA LEU A 239 -9.12 -0.67 -4.35
C LEU A 239 -10.54 -1.00 -3.89
N VAL A 240 -11.31 0.02 -3.51
CA VAL A 240 -12.74 -0.13 -3.19
C VAL A 240 -13.50 -0.64 -4.43
N VAL A 241 -13.20 -0.10 -5.62
CA VAL A 241 -13.87 -0.50 -6.87
C VAL A 241 -13.51 -1.92 -7.30
N ILE A 242 -12.24 -2.32 -7.15
CA ILE A 242 -11.77 -3.68 -7.41
C ILE A 242 -12.53 -4.70 -6.53
N GLY A 243 -12.98 -4.27 -5.35
CA GLY A 243 -13.74 -5.08 -4.41
C GLY A 243 -12.86 -5.70 -3.34
N ALA A 244 -11.93 -4.93 -2.79
CA ALA A 244 -11.24 -5.31 -1.56
C ALA A 244 -12.25 -5.62 -0.45
N ALA A 245 -11.96 -6.62 0.37
CA ALA A 245 -12.86 -7.04 1.43
C ALA A 245 -12.96 -5.96 2.51
N THR A 246 -14.19 -5.58 2.87
CA THR A 246 -14.47 -4.63 3.95
C THR A 246 -14.30 -5.25 5.34
N PHE A 247 -14.39 -6.59 5.41
CA PHE A 247 -14.12 -7.37 6.61
C PHE A 247 -13.40 -8.66 6.25
N ILE A 248 -12.17 -8.83 6.75
CA ILE A 248 -11.42 -10.08 6.61
C ILE A 248 -10.52 -10.30 7.83
N SER A 249 -10.72 -11.45 8.48
CA SER A 249 -9.99 -11.87 9.69
C SER A 249 -8.93 -12.94 9.41
N VAL A 250 -8.79 -13.35 8.16
CA VAL A 250 -7.81 -14.36 7.71
C VAL A 250 -6.63 -13.64 7.05
N ASP A 251 -5.42 -14.02 7.44
CA ASP A 251 -4.20 -13.47 6.86
C ASP A 251 -4.04 -13.88 5.38
N PRO A 252 -3.50 -13.00 4.53
CA PRO A 252 -3.19 -13.36 3.15
C PRO A 252 -2.02 -14.34 3.10
N THR A 253 -2.25 -15.51 2.48
CA THR A 253 -1.24 -16.57 2.33
C THR A 253 -0.58 -16.61 0.96
N SER A 254 -1.19 -15.97 -0.05
CA SER A 254 -0.69 -15.96 -1.43
C SER A 254 -1.10 -14.68 -2.17
N PRO A 255 -0.46 -14.35 -3.30
CA PRO A 255 -0.88 -13.24 -4.18
C PRO A 255 -2.32 -13.37 -4.71
N PHE A 256 -2.87 -14.58 -4.70
CA PHE A 256 -4.22 -14.90 -5.18
C PHE A 256 -5.26 -14.86 -4.06
N ALA A 257 -4.86 -14.59 -2.82
CA ALA A 257 -5.78 -14.51 -1.69
C ALA A 257 -6.67 -13.25 -1.78
N LYS A 258 -7.85 -13.34 -1.17
CA LYS A 258 -8.66 -12.16 -0.84
C LYS A 258 -7.89 -11.28 0.14
N PHE A 259 -8.18 -10.00 0.12
CA PHE A 259 -7.38 -9.03 0.86
C PHE A 259 -8.19 -7.85 1.35
N THR A 260 -7.60 -7.16 2.32
CA THR A 260 -7.91 -5.78 2.66
C THR A 260 -6.59 -5.05 2.87
N VAL A 261 -6.63 -3.73 2.94
CA VAL A 261 -5.45 -2.88 3.15
C VAL A 261 -5.74 -1.83 4.21
N LEU A 262 -4.69 -1.26 4.81
CA LEU A 262 -4.83 -0.28 5.88
C LEU A 262 -5.74 0.90 5.51
N PRO A 263 -5.61 1.55 4.33
CA PRO A 263 -6.48 2.67 3.97
C PRO A 263 -7.98 2.29 3.91
N ILE A 264 -8.29 1.07 3.46
CA ILE A 264 -9.67 0.59 3.39
C ILE A 264 -10.21 0.28 4.78
N GLN A 265 -9.41 -0.38 5.62
CA GLN A 265 -9.82 -0.65 7.00
C GLN A 265 -10.05 0.64 7.78
N ILE A 266 -9.18 1.66 7.61
CA ILE A 266 -9.35 2.99 8.17
C ILE A 266 -10.66 3.62 7.67
N TYR A 267 -10.89 3.65 6.35
CA TYR A 267 -12.11 4.20 5.75
C TYR A 267 -13.38 3.51 6.29
N GLN A 268 -13.36 2.19 6.43
CA GLN A 268 -14.49 1.43 6.96
C GLN A 268 -14.76 1.74 8.44
N TRP A 269 -13.71 1.92 9.24
CA TRP A 269 -13.84 2.26 10.66
C TRP A 269 -14.28 3.70 10.88
N THR A 270 -13.82 4.66 10.07
CA THR A 270 -14.27 6.06 10.20
C THR A 270 -15.73 6.23 9.79
N ALA A 271 -16.26 5.37 8.93
CA ALA A 271 -17.67 5.36 8.54
C ALA A 271 -18.61 4.77 9.62
N ARG A 272 -18.08 4.16 10.68
CA ARG A 272 -18.89 3.58 11.76
C ARG A 272 -19.33 4.66 12.76
N PRO A 273 -20.58 4.59 13.27
CA PRO A 273 -21.09 5.60 14.21
C PRO A 273 -20.46 5.51 15.60
N GLN A 274 -20.01 4.32 16.04
CA GLN A 274 -19.48 4.12 17.39
C GLN A 274 -18.13 4.85 17.59
N ALA A 275 -17.94 5.43 18.78
CA ALA A 275 -16.75 6.22 19.10
C ALA A 275 -15.46 5.39 19.09
N GLU A 276 -15.53 4.12 19.51
CA GLU A 276 -14.38 3.23 19.57
C GLU A 276 -13.78 2.96 18.18
N PHE A 277 -14.62 2.81 17.15
CA PHE A 277 -14.16 2.64 15.77
C PHE A 277 -13.38 3.86 15.27
N ARG A 278 -13.73 5.07 15.72
CA ARG A 278 -12.96 6.29 15.42
C ARG A 278 -11.58 6.25 16.09
N ASN A 279 -11.49 5.75 17.32
CA ASN A 279 -10.23 5.66 18.05
C ASN A 279 -9.26 4.62 17.45
N ILE A 280 -9.76 3.42 17.09
CA ILE A 280 -8.92 2.43 16.40
C ILE A 280 -8.57 2.85 14.97
N ALA A 281 -9.43 3.63 14.29
CA ALA A 281 -9.08 4.25 13.03
C ALA A 281 -7.91 5.25 13.18
N ALA A 282 -7.94 6.10 14.20
CA ALA A 282 -6.83 6.99 14.52
C ALA A 282 -5.53 6.22 14.81
N ALA A 283 -5.61 5.13 15.59
CA ALA A 283 -4.46 4.25 15.84
C ALA A 283 -3.93 3.61 14.53
N ALA A 284 -4.82 3.15 13.63
CA ALA A 284 -4.42 2.61 12.33
C ALA A 284 -3.80 3.66 11.41
N ILE A 285 -4.25 4.92 11.45
CA ILE A 285 -3.62 6.03 10.71
C ILE A 285 -2.19 6.23 11.18
N LEU A 286 -1.93 6.20 12.50
CA LEU A 286 -0.56 6.29 13.04
C LEU A 286 0.32 5.13 12.53
N VAL A 287 -0.23 3.91 12.46
CA VAL A 287 0.50 2.76 11.91
C VAL A 287 0.75 2.91 10.42
N LEU A 288 -0.22 3.39 9.64
CA LEU A 288 -0.05 3.65 8.20
C LEU A 288 1.03 4.71 7.97
N LEU A 289 1.05 5.79 8.76
CA LEU A 289 2.10 6.81 8.71
C LEU A 289 3.47 6.23 9.08
N ALA A 290 3.55 5.42 10.13
CA ALA A 290 4.79 4.75 10.51
C ALA A 290 5.27 3.79 9.40
N LEU A 291 4.36 3.03 8.78
CA LEU A 291 4.66 2.16 7.65
C LEU A 291 5.23 2.97 6.48
N LEU A 292 4.57 4.05 6.09
CA LEU A 292 5.03 4.97 5.03
C LEU A 292 6.43 5.51 5.32
N LEU A 293 6.68 5.97 6.55
CA LEU A 293 7.99 6.49 6.96
C LEU A 293 9.06 5.39 6.89
N VAL A 294 8.77 4.19 7.38
CA VAL A 294 9.71 3.06 7.37
C VAL A 294 10.00 2.61 5.94
N THR A 295 9.00 2.48 5.08
CA THR A 295 9.19 2.08 3.68
C THR A 295 10.02 3.12 2.93
N ASN A 296 9.73 4.41 3.14
CA ASN A 296 10.46 5.50 2.48
C ASN A 296 11.89 5.61 2.98
N ALA A 297 12.10 5.54 4.31
CA ALA A 297 13.42 5.53 4.90
C ALA A 297 14.25 4.35 4.37
N THR A 298 13.67 3.15 4.31
CA THR A 298 14.33 1.96 3.76
C THR A 298 14.72 2.18 2.30
N ALA A 299 13.81 2.71 1.48
CA ALA A 299 14.09 2.96 0.06
C ALA A 299 15.18 4.03 -0.14
N VAL A 300 15.17 5.10 0.65
CA VAL A 300 16.23 6.14 0.63
C VAL A 300 17.57 5.58 1.07
N LEU A 301 17.61 4.75 2.12
CA LEU A 301 18.85 4.11 2.57
C LEU A 301 19.42 3.17 1.51
N LEU A 302 18.56 2.39 0.82
CA LEU A 302 18.98 1.54 -0.29
C LEU A 302 19.52 2.37 -1.46
N ARG A 303 18.89 3.50 -1.80
CA ARG A 303 19.37 4.46 -2.80
C ARG A 303 20.76 5.01 -2.44
N ASN A 304 20.92 5.54 -1.22
CA ASN A 304 22.17 6.15 -0.78
C ASN A 304 23.33 5.14 -0.73
N ARG A 305 23.06 3.89 -0.34
CA ARG A 305 24.07 2.83 -0.41
C ARG A 305 24.48 2.50 -1.85
N ALA A 306 23.51 2.46 -2.77
CA ALA A 306 23.78 2.23 -4.18
C ALA A 306 24.56 3.39 -4.84
N GLU A 307 24.37 4.62 -4.36
CA GLU A 307 25.16 5.79 -4.76
C GLU A 307 26.60 5.76 -4.19
N SER A 308 26.74 5.48 -2.89
CA SER A 308 28.04 5.47 -2.20
C SER A 308 29.00 4.39 -2.70
N GLN A 309 28.50 3.29 -3.29
CA GLN A 309 29.34 2.26 -3.89
C GLN A 309 29.81 2.60 -5.32
N ARG A 310 29.36 3.74 -5.88
CA ARG A 310 29.65 4.17 -7.26
C ARG A 310 30.57 5.40 -7.34
N MET A 311 30.81 6.06 -6.21
CA MET A 311 31.90 7.03 -6.03
C MET A 311 33.16 6.30 -5.60
#